data_AF-A0A970AWG7-F1
#
_entry.id   AF-A0A970AWG7-F1
#
_cell.length_a   1.000
_cell.length_b   1.000
_cell.length_c   1.000
_cell.angle_alpha   90.00
_cell.angle_beta   90.00
_cell.angle_gamma   90.00
#
_symmetry.space_group_name_H-M   'P 1'
#
loop_
_entity.id
_entity.type
_entity.pdbx_description
1 polymer ?
#
loop_
_entity_poly.entity_id
_entity_poly.type
_entity_poly.pdbx_seq_one_letter_code
_entity_poly.pdbx_strand_id
1 'polypeptide(L)'
;MVSWGLVTTVKAPEEQVLAFLAHHLSLGAARIWVYFDNPDDPAFDRVAALPRVTATRCTDVYWVLRGGRHSRHQNRQARNARDAQKACKLDWLGHIDVDEFLHAPRPIADTLATVPAEVPNILMEPFEAMHDPALPDDIFTARQFRGPLHRQHRDLQPAIFGPSAAVIPKGTLGHGIGKAFAAHR
;
A
#
# COMPACT_ATOMS: atom_id res chain seq x y z
N MET A 1 -6.47 7.35 21.74
CA MET A 1 -5.31 6.91 20.93
C MET A 1 -5.66 7.16 19.48
N VAL A 2 -4.72 7.67 18.68
CA VAL A 2 -4.97 7.93 17.25
C VAL A 2 -5.28 6.62 16.53
N SER A 3 -6.39 6.59 15.82
CA SER A 3 -6.88 5.46 15.05
C SER A 3 -6.50 5.60 13.58
N TRP A 4 -6.11 4.50 12.96
CA TRP A 4 -5.70 4.49 11.57
C TRP A 4 -6.15 3.22 10.86
N GLY A 5 -6.30 3.31 9.56
CA GLY A 5 -6.64 2.16 8.72
C GLY A 5 -6.00 2.25 7.35
N LEU A 6 -6.25 1.23 6.53
CA LEU A 6 -5.69 1.14 5.18
C LEU A 6 -6.78 0.88 4.16
N VAL A 7 -6.58 1.38 2.95
CA VAL A 7 -7.33 0.99 1.77
C VAL A 7 -6.38 0.38 0.75
N THR A 8 -6.81 -0.71 0.13
CA THR A 8 -6.08 -1.35 -0.97
C THR A 8 -7.05 -1.86 -2.03
N THR A 9 -6.60 -1.90 -3.28
CA THR A 9 -7.31 -2.54 -4.39
C THR A 9 -6.53 -3.75 -4.83
N VAL A 10 -7.15 -4.93 -4.81
CA VAL A 10 -6.48 -6.21 -4.96
C VAL A 10 -6.85 -6.89 -6.28
N LYS A 11 -5.83 -7.50 -6.88
CA LYS A 11 -5.90 -8.52 -7.93
C LYS A 11 -4.65 -9.38 -7.79
N ALA A 12 -4.62 -10.20 -6.74
CA ALA A 12 -3.45 -10.95 -6.32
C ALA A 12 -3.87 -12.33 -5.76
N PRO A 13 -2.95 -13.30 -5.68
CA PRO A 13 -3.22 -14.58 -5.03
C PRO A 13 -3.71 -14.42 -3.58
N GLU A 14 -4.53 -15.37 -3.12
CA GLU A 14 -5.16 -15.34 -1.79
C GLU A 14 -4.12 -15.17 -0.68
N GLU A 15 -3.01 -15.90 -0.76
CA GLU A 15 -1.94 -15.89 0.21
C GLU A 15 -1.30 -14.50 0.39
N GLN A 16 -1.18 -13.72 -0.69
CA GLN A 16 -0.66 -12.35 -0.62
C GLN A 16 -1.66 -11.42 0.06
N VAL A 17 -2.94 -11.53 -0.27
CA VAL A 17 -4.01 -10.73 0.36
C VAL A 17 -4.08 -11.03 1.86
N LEU A 18 -4.03 -12.32 2.24
CA LEU A 18 -4.07 -12.72 3.65
C LEU A 18 -2.83 -12.28 4.42
N ALA A 19 -1.63 -12.38 3.83
CA ALA A 19 -0.40 -11.90 4.45
C ALA A 19 -0.42 -10.39 4.67
N PHE A 20 -0.87 -9.63 3.66
CA PHE A 20 -1.08 -8.18 3.77
C PHE A 20 -1.99 -7.84 4.95
N LEU A 21 -3.15 -8.50 5.04
CA LEU A 21 -4.12 -8.24 6.10
C LEU A 21 -3.56 -8.61 7.47
N ALA A 22 -2.96 -9.79 7.61
CA ALA A 22 -2.39 -10.26 8.86
C ALA A 22 -1.31 -9.30 9.38
N HIS A 23 -0.39 -8.89 8.51
CA HIS A 23 0.69 -7.96 8.85
C HIS A 23 0.14 -6.63 9.36
N HIS A 24 -0.70 -5.96 8.58
CA HIS A 24 -1.15 -4.62 8.95
C HIS A 24 -2.12 -4.60 10.13
N LEU A 25 -2.94 -5.65 10.31
CA LEU A 25 -3.75 -5.81 11.52
C LEU A 25 -2.87 -6.04 12.76
N SER A 26 -1.76 -6.77 12.62
CA SER A 26 -0.80 -6.99 13.72
C SER A 26 -0.08 -5.69 14.14
N LEU A 27 0.11 -4.75 13.20
CA LEU A 27 0.65 -3.42 13.48
C LEU A 27 -0.36 -2.46 14.14
N GLY A 28 -1.62 -2.91 14.31
CA GLY A 28 -2.67 -2.15 14.99
C GLY A 28 -3.59 -1.36 14.07
N ALA A 29 -3.68 -1.70 12.77
CA ALA A 29 -4.71 -1.12 11.90
C ALA A 29 -6.10 -1.38 12.49
N ALA A 30 -6.88 -0.32 12.70
CA ALA A 30 -8.23 -0.42 13.26
C ALA A 30 -9.24 -0.94 12.21
N ARG A 31 -9.00 -0.65 10.93
CA ARG A 31 -9.78 -1.19 9.81
C ARG A 31 -8.98 -1.24 8.52
N ILE A 32 -9.23 -2.24 7.68
CA ILE A 32 -8.71 -2.32 6.32
C ILE A 32 -9.86 -2.45 5.33
N TRP A 33 -9.93 -1.55 4.36
CA TRP A 33 -10.86 -1.60 3.23
C TRP A 33 -10.17 -2.28 2.03
N VAL A 34 -10.76 -3.38 1.56
CA VAL A 34 -10.20 -4.20 0.48
C VAL A 34 -11.17 -4.18 -0.71
N TYR A 35 -10.72 -3.67 -1.84
CA TYR A 35 -11.49 -3.64 -3.07
C TYR A 35 -11.00 -4.69 -4.03
N PHE A 36 -11.82 -5.70 -4.30
CA PHE A 36 -11.49 -6.79 -5.22
C PHE A 36 -11.77 -6.35 -6.65
N ASP A 37 -10.71 -5.95 -7.37
CA ASP A 37 -10.79 -5.46 -8.75
C ASP A 37 -11.17 -6.57 -9.74
N ASN A 38 -10.89 -7.82 -9.37
CA ASN A 38 -11.55 -9.00 -9.90
C ASN A 38 -12.75 -9.33 -9.00
N PRO A 39 -14.01 -9.07 -9.41
CA PRO A 39 -15.17 -9.33 -8.57
C PRO A 39 -15.41 -10.83 -8.33
N ASP A 40 -14.83 -11.73 -9.13
CA ASP A 40 -14.98 -13.19 -9.00
C ASP A 40 -13.81 -13.84 -8.26
N ASP A 41 -12.98 -13.04 -7.60
CA ASP A 41 -11.85 -13.54 -6.83
C ASP A 41 -12.32 -14.49 -5.71
N PRO A 42 -11.78 -15.73 -5.63
CA PRO A 42 -12.20 -16.71 -4.63
C PRO A 42 -11.82 -16.30 -3.20
N ALA A 43 -10.81 -15.44 -3.02
CA ALA A 43 -10.38 -15.01 -1.69
C ALA A 43 -11.41 -14.08 -1.00
N PHE A 44 -12.36 -13.52 -1.74
CA PHE A 44 -13.30 -12.53 -1.21
C PHE A 44 -14.09 -13.04 -0.01
N ASP A 45 -14.71 -14.23 -0.09
CA ASP A 45 -15.62 -14.69 0.96
C ASP A 45 -14.87 -14.91 2.28
N ARG A 46 -13.63 -15.41 2.19
CA ARG A 46 -12.72 -15.57 3.33
C ARG A 46 -12.33 -14.20 3.91
N VAL A 47 -11.95 -13.25 3.05
CA VAL A 47 -11.53 -11.90 3.48
C VAL A 47 -12.68 -11.10 4.06
N ALA A 48 -13.89 -11.22 3.52
CA ALA A 48 -15.10 -10.54 3.99
C ALA A 48 -15.54 -11.01 5.39
N ALA A 49 -15.19 -12.24 5.76
CA ALA A 49 -15.46 -12.79 7.10
C ALA A 49 -14.48 -12.29 8.18
N LEU A 50 -13.38 -11.63 7.81
CA LEU A 50 -12.37 -11.20 8.77
C LEU A 50 -12.84 -9.98 9.59
N PRO A 51 -12.64 -9.99 10.93
CA PRO A 51 -12.95 -8.83 11.74
C PRO A 51 -12.03 -7.66 11.37
N ARG A 52 -12.56 -6.43 11.47
CA ARG A 52 -11.86 -5.19 11.09
C ARG A 52 -11.50 -5.10 9.60
N VAL A 53 -12.04 -5.97 8.76
CA VAL A 53 -11.92 -5.86 7.30
C VAL A 53 -13.26 -5.44 6.71
N THR A 54 -13.22 -4.65 5.64
CA THR A 54 -14.39 -4.33 4.83
C THR A 54 -14.05 -4.63 3.38
N ALA A 55 -14.60 -5.73 2.87
CA ALA A 55 -14.35 -6.20 1.50
C ALA A 55 -15.47 -5.75 0.55
N THR A 56 -15.09 -5.28 -0.63
CA THR A 56 -16.02 -4.85 -1.69
C THR A 56 -15.67 -5.56 -3.00
N ARG A 57 -16.63 -6.29 -3.60
CA ARG A 57 -16.49 -6.80 -4.98
C ARG A 57 -16.69 -5.64 -5.96
N CYS A 58 -15.71 -5.35 -6.80
CA CYS A 58 -15.81 -4.31 -7.81
C CYS A 58 -16.51 -4.82 -9.09
N THR A 59 -17.77 -5.22 -8.96
CA THR A 59 -18.63 -5.70 -10.06
C THR A 59 -18.90 -4.61 -11.10
N ASP A 60 -19.50 -4.99 -12.23
CA ASP A 60 -19.97 -4.01 -13.22
C ASP A 60 -20.96 -3.00 -12.62
N VAL A 61 -21.88 -3.47 -11.77
CA VAL A 61 -22.82 -2.59 -11.04
C VAL A 61 -22.08 -1.61 -10.16
N TYR A 62 -21.06 -2.07 -9.42
CA TYR A 62 -20.22 -1.20 -8.58
C TYR A 62 -19.58 -0.06 -9.40
N TRP A 63 -19.08 -0.38 -10.59
CA TRP A 63 -18.46 0.60 -11.49
C TRP A 63 -19.45 1.53 -12.18
N VAL A 64 -20.61 1.03 -12.64
CA VAL A 64 -21.66 1.84 -13.26
C VAL A 64 -22.12 2.94 -12.30
N LEU A 65 -22.36 2.60 -11.03
CA LEU A 65 -22.72 3.56 -9.98
C LEU A 65 -21.63 4.61 -9.69
N ARG A 66 -20.41 4.40 -10.18
CA ARG A 66 -19.25 5.28 -10.03
C ARG A 66 -18.82 5.95 -11.34
N GLY A 67 -19.65 5.92 -12.37
CA GLY A 67 -19.36 6.52 -13.67
C GLY A 67 -18.41 5.67 -14.52
N GLY A 68 -18.60 4.35 -14.49
CA GLY A 68 -17.92 3.37 -15.35
C GLY A 68 -16.60 2.82 -14.81
N ARG A 69 -16.11 1.75 -15.44
CA ARG A 69 -14.82 1.14 -15.11
C ARG A 69 -13.72 1.80 -15.96
N HIS A 70 -12.72 2.39 -15.32
CA HIS A 70 -11.56 2.93 -16.04
C HIS A 70 -10.63 1.81 -16.52
N SER A 71 -10.06 1.98 -17.72
CA SER A 71 -9.04 1.08 -18.28
C SER A 71 -7.76 1.04 -17.45
N ARG A 72 -7.27 2.20 -17.02
CA ARG A 72 -6.08 2.34 -16.16
C ARG A 72 -6.38 1.93 -14.72
N HIS A 73 -5.60 1.01 -14.17
CA HIS A 73 -5.79 0.52 -12.81
C HIS A 73 -5.57 1.61 -11.75
N GLN A 74 -4.65 2.56 -11.98
CA GLN A 74 -4.42 3.65 -11.02
C GLN A 74 -5.68 4.51 -10.81
N ASN A 75 -6.47 4.71 -11.87
CA ASN A 75 -7.74 5.44 -11.76
C ASN A 75 -8.80 4.64 -10.99
N ARG A 76 -8.76 3.29 -11.09
CA ARG A 76 -9.64 2.41 -10.30
C ARG A 76 -9.25 2.44 -8.83
N GLN A 77 -7.96 2.33 -8.52
CA GLN A 77 -7.41 2.48 -7.18
C GLN A 77 -7.80 3.82 -6.55
N ALA A 78 -7.65 4.94 -7.27
CA ALA A 78 -8.04 6.26 -6.78
C ALA A 78 -9.55 6.38 -6.49
N ARG A 79 -10.41 5.77 -7.33
CA ARG A 79 -11.87 5.73 -7.09
C ARG A 79 -12.23 4.90 -5.85
N ASN A 80 -11.58 3.75 -5.67
CA ASN A 80 -11.76 2.89 -4.50
C ASN A 80 -11.26 3.56 -3.22
N ALA A 81 -10.09 4.20 -3.26
CA ALA A 81 -9.56 4.96 -2.13
C ALA A 81 -10.49 6.11 -1.72
N ARG A 82 -11.10 6.81 -2.69
CA ARG A 82 -12.11 7.84 -2.42
C ARG A 82 -13.39 7.26 -1.79
N ASP A 83 -13.79 6.07 -2.21
CA ASP A 83 -14.94 5.37 -1.62
C ASP A 83 -14.66 5.01 -0.15
N ALA A 84 -13.49 4.43 0.13
CA ALA A 84 -13.04 4.15 1.50
C ALA A 84 -12.94 5.43 2.35
N GLN A 85 -12.40 6.51 1.79
CA GLN A 85 -12.29 7.79 2.48
C GLN A 85 -13.65 8.34 2.93
N LYS A 86 -14.71 8.15 2.14
CA LYS A 86 -16.08 8.55 2.53
C LYS A 86 -16.64 7.69 3.66
N ALA A 87 -16.31 6.40 3.67
CA ALA A 87 -16.75 5.44 4.67
C ALA A 87 -15.90 5.49 5.96
N CYS A 88 -14.68 6.00 5.89
CA CYS A 88 -13.74 6.10 7.00
C CYS A 88 -14.34 6.95 8.12
N LYS A 89 -14.01 6.57 9.37
CA LYS A 89 -14.30 7.31 10.62
C LYS A 89 -13.09 7.30 11.56
N LEU A 90 -11.94 6.90 11.02
CA LEU A 90 -10.66 6.86 11.73
C LEU A 90 -9.94 8.18 11.51
N ASP A 91 -8.96 8.50 12.34
CA ASP A 91 -8.20 9.74 12.21
C ASP A 91 -7.30 9.77 10.97
N TRP A 92 -6.88 8.60 10.48
CA TRP A 92 -5.98 8.45 9.33
C TRP A 92 -6.35 7.27 8.42
N LEU A 93 -6.22 7.47 7.11
CA LEU A 93 -6.38 6.43 6.10
C LEU A 93 -5.15 6.37 5.18
N GLY A 94 -4.47 5.23 5.16
CA GLY A 94 -3.36 4.96 4.25
C GLY A 94 -3.82 4.27 2.99
N HIS A 95 -3.24 4.61 1.84
CA HIS A 95 -3.48 3.90 0.57
C HIS A 95 -2.18 3.23 0.12
N ILE A 96 -2.15 1.91 0.19
CA ILE A 96 -0.99 1.08 -0.15
C ILE A 96 -1.43 -0.11 -1.02
N ASP A 97 -0.50 -0.59 -1.86
CA ASP A 97 -0.74 -1.77 -2.69
C ASP A 97 -0.63 -3.05 -1.85
N VAL A 98 -1.20 -4.15 -2.34
CA VAL A 98 -1.31 -5.41 -1.58
C VAL A 98 0.02 -6.11 -1.34
N ASP A 99 1.02 -5.79 -2.15
CA ASP A 99 2.39 -6.27 -2.08
C ASP A 99 3.31 -5.35 -1.25
N GLU A 100 2.77 -4.27 -0.68
CA GLU A 100 3.52 -3.33 0.16
C GLU A 100 3.24 -3.55 1.64
N PHE A 101 4.31 -3.54 2.44
CA PHE A 101 4.27 -3.85 3.86
C PHE A 101 4.86 -2.70 4.67
N LEU A 102 4.08 -2.18 5.61
CA LEU A 102 4.55 -1.11 6.49
C LEU A 102 5.62 -1.63 7.46
N HIS A 103 6.70 -0.88 7.59
CA HIS A 103 7.72 -1.09 8.61
C HIS A 103 7.94 0.22 9.36
N ALA A 104 7.86 0.18 10.69
CA ALA A 104 8.07 1.34 11.52
C ALA A 104 8.83 0.95 12.80
N PRO A 105 9.81 1.75 13.26
CA PRO A 105 10.59 1.47 14.46
C PRO A 105 9.78 1.64 15.76
N ARG A 106 8.59 2.23 15.67
CA ARG A 106 7.65 2.45 16.77
C ARG A 106 6.22 2.28 16.27
N PRO A 107 5.21 2.12 17.16
CA PRO A 107 3.83 1.98 16.73
C PRO A 107 3.38 3.10 15.77
N ILE A 108 2.66 2.71 14.70
CA ILE A 108 2.23 3.67 13.67
C ILE A 108 1.31 4.73 14.27
N ALA A 109 0.40 4.34 15.18
CA ALA A 109 -0.49 5.26 15.89
C ALA A 109 0.28 6.37 16.63
N ASP A 110 1.39 6.03 17.28
CA ASP A 110 2.23 7.00 18.01
C ASP A 110 2.92 7.96 17.03
N THR A 111 3.32 7.46 15.86
CA THR A 111 3.88 8.31 14.81
C THR A 111 2.85 9.29 14.26
N LEU A 112 1.65 8.81 13.94
CA LEU A 112 0.55 9.63 13.45
C LEU A 112 0.08 10.66 14.49
N ALA A 113 0.14 10.33 15.78
CA ALA A 113 -0.20 11.25 16.87
C ALA A 113 0.75 12.44 16.99
N THR A 114 1.98 12.33 16.50
CA THR A 114 2.94 13.44 16.48
C THR A 114 2.76 14.40 15.30
N VAL A 115 1.88 14.09 14.36
CA VAL A 115 1.67 14.91 13.16
C VAL A 115 0.80 16.14 13.49
N PRO A 116 1.28 17.37 13.21
CA PRO A 116 0.51 18.60 13.46
C PRO A 116 -0.86 18.61 12.77
N ALA A 117 -1.77 19.42 13.29
CA ALA A 117 -3.17 19.39 12.86
C ALA A 117 -3.38 19.85 11.41
N GLU A 118 -2.50 20.72 10.97
CA GLU A 118 -2.52 21.40 9.68
C GLU A 118 -1.90 20.55 8.56
N VAL A 119 -1.25 19.43 8.91
CA VAL A 119 -0.61 18.52 7.94
C VAL A 119 -1.64 17.51 7.44
N PRO A 120 -2.11 17.63 6.17
CA PRO A 120 -3.23 16.82 5.68
C PRO A 120 -2.81 15.41 5.28
N ASN A 121 -1.52 15.18 5.04
CA ASN A 121 -0.98 13.88 4.68
C ASN A 121 0.48 13.75 5.09
N ILE A 122 0.91 12.51 5.27
CA ILE A 122 2.32 12.14 5.38
C ILE A 122 2.65 11.06 4.34
N LEU A 123 3.92 11.00 3.93
CA LEU A 123 4.41 10.01 2.99
C LEU A 123 5.16 8.90 3.72
N MET A 124 4.88 7.67 3.32
CA MET A 124 5.59 6.45 3.66
C MET A 124 6.65 6.24 2.60
N GLU A 125 7.92 6.28 3.02
CA GLU A 125 9.05 6.09 2.12
C GLU A 125 9.06 4.67 1.53
N PRO A 126 9.21 4.51 0.21
CA PRO A 126 9.20 3.20 -0.42
C PRO A 126 10.58 2.55 -0.31
N PHE A 127 10.59 1.27 0.01
CA PHE A 127 11.79 0.43 0.01
C PHE A 127 11.53 -0.78 -0.89
N GLU A 128 12.31 -0.93 -1.95
CA GLU A 128 12.15 -2.00 -2.92
C GLU A 128 12.82 -3.27 -2.45
N ALA A 129 12.07 -4.36 -2.44
CA ALA A 129 12.61 -5.70 -2.26
C ALA A 129 13.64 -6.01 -3.35
N MET A 130 14.82 -6.46 -2.93
CA MET A 130 15.86 -6.92 -3.85
C MET A 130 15.71 -8.43 -4.09
N HIS A 131 15.69 -8.81 -5.36
CA HIS A 131 15.66 -10.22 -5.75
C HIS A 131 17.03 -10.88 -5.53
N ASP A 132 17.01 -12.05 -4.92
CA ASP A 132 18.16 -12.95 -4.80
C ASP A 132 17.81 -14.27 -5.50
N PRO A 133 18.48 -14.63 -6.61
CA PRO A 133 18.17 -15.83 -7.38
C PRO A 133 18.50 -17.13 -6.63
N ALA A 134 19.23 -17.05 -5.51
CA ALA A 134 19.51 -18.20 -4.65
C ALA A 134 18.35 -18.51 -3.68
N LEU A 135 17.37 -17.62 -3.54
CA LEU A 135 16.21 -17.82 -2.68
C LEU A 135 15.04 -18.45 -3.46
N PRO A 136 14.16 -19.21 -2.78
CA PRO A 136 12.95 -19.72 -3.39
C PRO A 136 12.07 -18.62 -3.99
N ASP A 137 11.35 -18.96 -5.05
CA ASP A 137 10.28 -18.13 -5.59
C ASP A 137 9.03 -18.33 -4.71
N ASP A 138 8.99 -17.58 -3.61
CA ASP A 138 7.89 -17.52 -2.65
C ASP A 138 7.53 -16.05 -2.41
N ILE A 139 6.32 -15.80 -1.89
CA ILE A 139 5.69 -14.48 -1.86
C ILE A 139 6.50 -13.43 -1.07
N PHE A 140 7.41 -13.82 -0.17
CA PHE A 140 8.22 -12.90 0.66
C PHE A 140 9.63 -13.42 0.99
N THR A 141 10.49 -13.63 -0.01
CA THR A 141 11.87 -14.10 0.27
C THR A 141 12.92 -13.00 0.42
N ALA A 142 12.62 -11.77 0.00
CA ALA A 142 13.59 -10.68 0.01
C ALA A 142 14.11 -10.37 1.43
N ARG A 143 15.43 -10.39 1.59
CA ARG A 143 16.12 -10.04 2.84
C ARG A 143 16.80 -8.68 2.79
N GLN A 144 16.86 -8.09 1.61
CA GLN A 144 17.49 -6.82 1.35
C GLN A 144 16.49 -5.91 0.67
N PHE A 145 16.49 -4.66 1.12
CA PHE A 145 15.62 -3.64 0.59
C PHE A 145 16.42 -2.40 0.23
N ARG A 146 15.99 -1.70 -0.80
CA ARG A 146 16.66 -0.51 -1.31
C ARG A 146 15.69 0.69 -1.32
N GLY A 147 16.08 1.75 -0.62
CA GLY A 147 15.35 3.01 -0.63
C GLY A 147 15.73 3.91 -1.83
N PRO A 148 14.98 4.99 -2.05
CA PRO A 148 15.30 5.99 -3.07
C PRO A 148 16.62 6.70 -2.79
N LEU A 149 17.35 7.01 -3.85
CA LEU A 149 18.52 7.87 -3.77
C LEU A 149 18.06 9.33 -3.75
N HIS A 150 18.11 9.97 -2.58
CA HIS A 150 17.75 11.37 -2.46
C HIS A 150 18.65 12.26 -3.33
N ARG A 151 18.10 13.41 -3.77
CA ARG A 151 18.78 14.33 -4.71
C ARG A 151 20.20 14.70 -4.29
N GLN A 152 20.44 14.87 -2.99
CA GLN A 152 21.75 15.20 -2.43
C GLN A 152 22.81 14.10 -2.54
N HIS A 153 22.39 12.86 -2.82
CA HIS A 153 23.26 11.69 -2.97
C HIS A 153 23.34 11.19 -4.41
N ARG A 154 22.78 11.95 -5.38
CA ARG A 154 22.70 11.53 -6.78
C ARG A 154 24.05 11.20 -7.40
N ASP A 155 25.12 11.88 -6.98
CA ASP A 155 26.47 11.68 -7.52
C ASP A 155 27.08 10.33 -7.08
N LEU A 156 26.52 9.68 -6.04
CA LEU A 156 26.92 8.34 -5.62
C LEU A 156 26.34 7.24 -6.53
N GLN A 157 25.40 7.59 -7.40
CA GLN A 157 24.68 6.63 -8.22
C GLN A 157 25.59 5.70 -9.05
N PRO A 158 26.62 6.19 -9.77
CA PRO A 158 27.49 5.31 -10.55
C PRO A 158 28.29 4.35 -9.66
N ALA A 159 28.67 4.79 -8.46
CA ALA A 159 29.40 3.96 -7.50
C ALA A 159 28.51 2.87 -6.87
N ILE A 160 27.23 3.18 -6.61
CA ILE A 160 26.27 2.25 -5.99
C ILE A 160 25.74 1.22 -7.02
N PHE A 161 25.35 1.68 -8.21
CA PHE A 161 24.63 0.83 -9.19
C PHE A 161 25.51 0.38 -10.36
N GLY A 162 26.74 0.87 -10.48
CA GLY A 162 27.67 0.49 -11.54
C GLY A 162 27.02 0.59 -12.92
N PRO A 163 27.09 -0.46 -13.76
CA PRO A 163 26.49 -0.47 -15.10
C PRO A 163 24.98 -0.19 -15.12
N SER A 164 24.26 -0.48 -14.03
CA SER A 164 22.81 -0.29 -13.94
C SER A 164 22.39 1.14 -13.59
N ALA A 165 23.33 2.05 -13.31
CA ALA A 165 23.02 3.42 -12.93
C ALA A 165 22.11 4.12 -13.97
N ALA A 166 22.33 3.90 -15.27
CA ALA A 166 21.53 4.52 -16.31
C ALA A 166 20.03 4.14 -16.27
N VAL A 167 19.71 2.93 -15.80
CA VAL A 167 18.32 2.42 -15.75
C VAL A 167 17.67 2.56 -14.37
N ILE A 168 18.42 3.00 -13.35
CA ILE A 168 17.93 3.23 -11.98
C ILE A 168 18.25 4.68 -11.53
N PRO A 169 17.76 5.72 -12.25
CA PRO A 169 18.12 7.13 -12.07
C PRO A 169 17.84 7.69 -10.66
N LYS A 170 16.93 7.07 -9.92
CA LYS A 170 16.45 7.52 -8.60
C LYS A 170 16.75 6.52 -7.49
N GLY A 171 17.58 5.51 -7.76
CA GLY A 171 17.82 4.41 -6.82
C GLY A 171 16.64 3.44 -6.65
N THR A 172 15.53 3.64 -7.36
CA THR A 172 14.36 2.74 -7.39
C THR A 172 13.96 2.47 -8.84
N LEU A 173 13.37 1.30 -9.10
CA LEU A 173 12.74 0.95 -10.39
C LEU A 173 11.29 1.44 -10.46
N GLY A 174 10.61 1.42 -9.33
CA GLY A 174 9.30 1.96 -9.07
C GLY A 174 9.33 3.43 -8.67
N HIS A 175 8.21 3.88 -8.12
CA HIS A 175 7.96 5.28 -7.83
C HIS A 175 8.58 5.76 -6.51
N GLY A 176 9.45 6.78 -6.59
CA GLY A 176 10.17 7.29 -5.41
C GLY A 176 9.45 8.29 -4.49
N ILE A 177 8.18 8.66 -4.71
CA ILE A 177 7.46 9.55 -3.75
C ILE A 177 6.90 8.73 -2.58
N GLY A 178 6.66 7.43 -2.78
CA GLY A 178 6.08 6.55 -1.76
C GLY A 178 4.55 6.56 -1.75
N LYS A 179 3.99 6.17 -0.60
CA LYS A 179 2.55 6.05 -0.39
C LYS A 179 2.07 7.01 0.68
N ALA A 180 0.79 7.37 0.67
CA ALA A 180 0.27 8.41 1.56
C ALA A 180 -0.63 7.85 2.65
N PHE A 181 -0.44 8.36 3.88
CA PHE A 181 -1.49 8.45 4.88
C PHE A 181 -2.15 9.82 4.78
N ALA A 182 -3.45 9.87 4.61
CA ALA A 182 -4.23 11.09 4.64
C ALA A 182 -4.97 11.22 5.97
N ALA A 183 -4.91 12.41 6.57
CA ALA A 183 -5.71 12.73 7.74
C ALA A 183 -7.19 12.75 7.34
N HIS A 184 -8.02 12.14 8.18
CA HIS A 184 -9.47 12.16 8.06
C HIS A 184 -9.99 12.85 9.32
N ARG A 185 -10.19 14.16 9.20
CA ARG A 185 -10.65 15.06 10.26
C ARG A 185 -11.96 15.71 9.80
#